data_AF-A0A6U9DKE5-F1
#
_entry.id   AF-A0A6U9DKE5-F1
#
_cell.length_a   1.000
_cell.length_b   1.000
_cell.length_c   1.000
_cell.angle_alpha   90.00
_cell.angle_beta   90.00
_cell.angle_gamma   90.00
#
_symmetry.space_group_name_H-M   'P 1'
#
loop_
_entity.id
_entity.type
_entity.pdbx_description
1 polymer ?
#
loop_
_entity_poly.entity_id
_entity_poly.type
_entity_poly.pdbx_seq_one_letter_code
_entity_poly.pdbx_strand_id
1 'polypeptide(L)'
;MVAFLNTKQAFDDALAGAGLVAIDFTASWCGPCKMIGPRFEAMSTSGEFPFVSFYKVDVDENQEAAAACGIRSMPTFQLFRGGVKVDEFSGADENRLRALLRQHGAPPTSIPQRTKVRVFGLKARPEVNGREGVVGSFDAAKGRYAVALKESADAAAETLALKRDNLVQQLPVEIRMPQGGEAPEGLAAADRAVLRSFDAEALSYSCTLQPDGRAAEAVPLGSVLLPTGTTGAVIGLQGAAEHNGKSGVVTDYDEASDRYLVTIDASLQLRLKRANLRA
;
A
#
# COMPACT_ATOMS: atom_id res chain seq x y z
N MET A 1 -12.59 3.30 -16.99
CA MET A 1 -12.87 4.73 -17.24
C MET A 1 -12.29 5.50 -16.08
N VAL A 2 -11.57 6.58 -16.35
CA VAL A 2 -10.97 7.44 -15.32
C VAL A 2 -12.06 8.36 -14.75
N ALA A 3 -12.18 8.43 -13.42
CA ALA A 3 -13.19 9.25 -12.77
C ALA A 3 -12.83 10.74 -12.80
N PHE A 4 -13.84 11.59 -13.00
CA PHE A 4 -13.70 13.03 -12.87
C PHE A 4 -13.96 13.48 -11.42
N LEU A 5 -13.11 14.37 -10.92
CA LEU A 5 -13.23 14.97 -9.59
C LEU A 5 -13.87 16.36 -9.73
N ASN A 6 -15.20 16.40 -9.73
CA ASN A 6 -15.97 17.60 -10.07
C ASN A 6 -16.05 18.64 -8.93
N THR A 7 -15.55 18.33 -7.73
CA THR A 7 -15.55 19.25 -6.59
C THR A 7 -14.20 19.25 -5.88
N LYS A 8 -13.89 20.35 -5.18
CA LYS A 8 -12.68 20.44 -4.36
C LYS A 8 -12.62 19.37 -3.28
N GLN A 9 -13.74 19.04 -2.66
CA GLN A 9 -13.82 17.97 -1.66
C GLN A 9 -13.45 16.60 -2.26
N ALA A 10 -14.02 16.25 -3.42
CA ALA A 10 -13.68 15.00 -4.10
C ALA A 10 -12.20 14.95 -4.50
N PHE A 11 -11.63 16.09 -4.90
CA PHE A 11 -10.21 16.24 -5.14
C PHE A 11 -9.38 15.95 -3.89
N ASP A 12 -9.69 16.59 -2.77
CA ASP A 12 -8.94 16.40 -1.50
C ASP A 12 -9.05 14.96 -0.98
N ASP A 13 -10.24 14.35 -1.09
CA ASP A 13 -10.47 12.96 -0.68
C ASP A 13 -9.67 11.98 -1.53
N ALA A 14 -9.58 12.20 -2.86
CA ALA A 14 -8.77 11.38 -3.75
C ALA A 14 -7.27 11.44 -3.39
N LEU A 15 -6.79 12.59 -2.90
CA LEU A 15 -5.40 12.78 -2.49
C LEU A 15 -5.06 12.21 -1.11
N ALA A 16 -6.07 11.89 -0.28
CA ALA A 16 -5.90 11.43 1.10
C ALA A 16 -5.34 9.99 1.22
N GLY A 17 -5.21 9.27 0.10
CA GLY A 17 -4.61 7.95 0.02
C GLY A 17 -3.07 7.96 0.03
N ALA A 18 -2.47 6.78 0.19
CA ALA A 18 -1.01 6.61 0.23
C ALA A 18 -0.39 6.17 -1.10
N GLY A 19 -1.22 5.78 -2.07
CA GLY A 19 -0.80 5.46 -3.44
C GLY A 19 -0.32 6.71 -4.18
N LEU A 20 0.28 6.50 -5.36
CA LEU A 20 0.51 7.61 -6.27
C LEU A 20 -0.84 7.98 -6.90
N VAL A 21 -1.18 9.26 -6.90
CA VAL A 21 -2.35 9.78 -7.58
C VAL A 21 -1.88 10.59 -8.78
N ALA A 22 -2.30 10.20 -9.98
CA ALA A 22 -2.06 10.94 -11.21
C ALA A 22 -3.34 11.67 -11.61
N ILE A 23 -3.25 12.99 -11.77
CA ILE A 23 -4.38 13.84 -12.12
C ILE A 23 -4.10 14.52 -13.46
N ASP A 24 -4.98 14.29 -14.43
CA ASP A 24 -5.05 15.02 -15.70
C ASP A 24 -5.96 16.24 -15.53
N PHE A 25 -5.36 17.42 -15.44
CA PHE A 25 -6.07 18.69 -15.50
C PHE A 25 -6.34 19.05 -16.95
N THR A 26 -7.61 19.00 -17.33
CA THR A 26 -8.11 19.02 -18.69
C THR A 26 -9.17 20.10 -18.90
N ALA A 27 -9.60 20.29 -20.14
CA ALA A 27 -10.73 21.15 -20.48
C ALA A 27 -11.43 20.67 -21.75
N SER A 28 -12.76 20.80 -21.81
CA SER A 28 -13.57 20.40 -22.96
C SER A 28 -13.19 21.09 -24.29
N TRP A 29 -12.71 22.33 -24.22
CA TRP A 29 -12.27 23.15 -25.35
C TRP A 29 -10.79 22.93 -25.73
N CYS A 30 -10.03 22.18 -24.93
CA CYS A 30 -8.61 21.95 -25.17
C CYS A 30 -8.38 20.84 -26.21
N GLY A 31 -7.89 21.22 -27.40
CA GLY A 31 -7.55 20.29 -28.48
C GLY A 31 -6.53 19.21 -28.08
N PRO A 32 -5.35 19.58 -27.53
CA PRO A 32 -4.36 18.60 -27.09
C PRO A 32 -4.86 17.63 -26.01
N CYS A 33 -5.77 18.08 -25.15
CA CYS A 33 -6.38 17.25 -24.12
C CYS A 33 -7.20 16.10 -24.72
N LYS A 34 -7.92 16.36 -25.82
CA LYS A 34 -8.67 15.33 -26.56
C LYS A 34 -7.76 14.27 -27.17
N MET A 35 -6.49 14.60 -27.46
CA MET A 35 -5.51 13.65 -27.99
C MET A 35 -4.92 12.76 -26.89
N ILE A 36 -4.49 13.34 -25.77
CA ILE A 36 -3.80 12.60 -24.70
C ILE A 36 -4.77 11.91 -23.73
N GLY A 37 -5.98 12.45 -23.55
CA GLY A 37 -6.98 11.95 -22.61
C GLY A 37 -7.32 10.46 -22.78
N PRO A 38 -7.56 9.94 -24.01
CA PRO A 38 -7.77 8.52 -24.24
C PRO A 38 -6.53 7.65 -23.92
N ARG A 39 -5.32 8.19 -24.10
CA ARG A 39 -4.07 7.49 -23.76
C ARG A 39 -3.90 7.38 -22.25
N PHE A 40 -4.18 8.45 -21.52
CA PHE A 40 -4.19 8.46 -20.05
C PHE A 40 -5.20 7.44 -19.50
N GLU A 41 -6.40 7.38 -20.09
CA GLU A 41 -7.39 6.35 -19.74
C GLU A 41 -6.90 4.94 -20.05
N ALA A 42 -6.31 4.71 -21.22
CA ALA A 42 -5.75 3.41 -21.58
C ALA A 42 -4.64 2.97 -20.60
N MET A 43 -3.77 3.90 -20.17
CA MET A 43 -2.76 3.62 -19.15
C MET A 43 -3.39 3.14 -17.84
N SER A 44 -4.48 3.78 -17.40
CA SER A 44 -5.19 3.42 -16.16
C SER A 44 -5.76 2.00 -16.16
N THR A 45 -6.05 1.43 -17.34
CA THR A 45 -6.62 0.08 -17.48
C THR A 45 -5.65 -0.94 -18.06
N SER A 46 -4.44 -0.53 -18.44
CA SER A 46 -3.45 -1.39 -19.12
C SER A 46 -2.79 -2.44 -18.21
N GLY A 47 -2.86 -2.26 -16.89
CA GLY A 47 -2.09 -3.04 -15.92
C GLY A 47 -0.62 -2.62 -15.80
N GLU A 48 -0.13 -1.67 -16.60
CA GLU A 48 1.26 -1.18 -16.55
C GLU A 48 1.55 -0.35 -15.29
N PHE A 49 0.53 0.31 -14.75
CA PHE A 49 0.63 1.20 -13.59
C PHE A 49 -0.32 0.78 -12.46
N PRO A 50 -0.18 -0.44 -11.91
CA PRO A 50 -1.15 -1.00 -10.99
C PRO A 50 -1.22 -0.27 -9.63
N PHE A 51 -0.24 0.58 -9.32
CA PHE A 51 -0.15 1.35 -8.06
C PHE A 51 -0.46 2.84 -8.22
N VAL A 52 -0.99 3.23 -9.38
CA VAL A 52 -1.36 4.61 -9.66
C VAL A 52 -2.87 4.72 -9.73
N SER A 53 -3.44 5.61 -8.94
CA SER A 53 -4.83 6.03 -9.06
C SER A 53 -4.92 7.17 -10.07
N PHE A 54 -5.72 6.98 -11.12
CA PHE A 54 -5.85 7.94 -12.19
C PHE A 54 -7.15 8.73 -12.02
N TYR A 55 -7.08 10.04 -12.14
CA TYR A 55 -8.25 10.94 -12.09
C TYR A 55 -8.14 12.05 -13.13
N LYS A 56 -9.28 12.65 -13.42
CA LYS A 56 -9.39 13.86 -14.24
C LYS A 56 -9.99 15.00 -13.43
N VAL A 57 -9.54 16.20 -13.71
CA VAL A 57 -10.15 17.44 -13.24
C VAL A 57 -10.40 18.31 -14.46
N ASP A 58 -11.66 18.57 -14.77
CA ASP A 58 -11.98 19.63 -15.72
C ASP A 58 -11.80 20.97 -15.01
N VAL A 59 -10.95 21.84 -15.55
CA VAL A 59 -10.60 23.12 -14.91
C VAL A 59 -11.77 24.10 -14.89
N ASP A 60 -12.76 23.95 -15.78
CA ASP A 60 -13.95 24.80 -15.82
C ASP A 60 -14.98 24.35 -14.79
N GLU A 61 -15.08 23.04 -14.54
CA GLU A 61 -16.02 22.46 -13.55
C GLU A 61 -15.51 22.54 -12.11
N ASN A 62 -14.20 22.35 -11.90
CA ASN A 62 -13.58 22.37 -10.58
C ASN A 62 -12.45 23.42 -10.50
N GLN A 63 -12.86 24.68 -10.68
CA GLN A 63 -11.95 25.83 -10.70
C GLN A 63 -11.15 25.99 -9.41
N GLU A 64 -11.72 25.61 -8.26
CA GLU A 64 -11.05 25.71 -6.96
C GLU A 64 -9.85 24.76 -6.87
N ALA A 65 -10.00 23.49 -7.30
CA ALA A 65 -8.89 22.54 -7.32
C ALA A 65 -7.81 22.96 -8.33
N ALA A 66 -8.22 23.42 -9.52
CA ALA A 66 -7.30 23.91 -10.55
C ALA A 66 -6.49 25.13 -10.06
N ALA A 67 -7.15 26.08 -9.39
CA ALA A 67 -6.50 27.25 -8.80
C ALA A 67 -5.53 26.85 -7.67
N ALA A 68 -5.97 25.97 -6.76
CA ALA A 68 -5.13 25.48 -5.66
C ALA A 68 -3.87 24.74 -6.15
N CYS A 69 -3.97 24.06 -7.29
CA CYS A 69 -2.86 23.35 -7.92
C CYS A 69 -2.01 24.23 -8.85
N GLY A 70 -2.36 25.51 -9.01
CA GLY A 70 -1.63 26.47 -9.84
C GLY A 70 -1.66 26.14 -11.33
N ILE A 71 -2.75 25.53 -11.82
CA ILE A 71 -2.88 25.12 -13.22
C ILE A 71 -3.00 26.35 -14.12
N ARG A 72 -2.14 26.43 -15.14
CA ARG A 72 -2.05 27.57 -16.08
C ARG A 72 -2.21 27.18 -17.55
N SER A 73 -2.14 25.89 -17.84
CA SER A 73 -2.21 25.34 -19.18
C SER A 73 -2.78 23.94 -19.15
N MET A 74 -3.54 23.58 -20.17
CA MET A 74 -4.10 22.23 -20.30
C MET A 74 -3.55 21.57 -21.58
N PRO A 75 -3.27 20.26 -21.53
CA PRO A 75 -3.33 19.41 -20.35
C PRO A 75 -2.14 19.65 -19.41
N THR A 76 -2.37 19.52 -18.10
CA THR A 76 -1.29 19.42 -17.11
C THR A 76 -1.53 18.18 -16.27
N PHE A 77 -0.51 17.34 -16.17
CA PHE A 77 -0.50 16.17 -15.32
C PHE A 77 0.26 16.49 -14.04
N GLN A 78 -0.38 16.31 -12.89
CA GLN A 78 0.31 16.40 -11.60
C GLN A 78 0.23 15.05 -10.89
N LEU A 79 1.35 14.67 -10.27
CA LEU A 79 1.48 13.47 -9.47
C LEU A 79 1.49 13.86 -7.99
N PHE A 80 0.69 13.16 -7.20
CA PHE A 80 0.57 13.37 -5.76
C PHE A 80 0.85 12.09 -5.00
N ARG A 81 1.39 12.23 -3.79
CA ARG A 81 1.55 11.13 -2.84
C ARG A 81 1.29 11.65 -1.43
N GLY A 82 0.31 11.07 -0.74
CA GLY A 82 -0.07 11.51 0.60
C GLY A 82 -0.43 13.00 0.65
N GLY A 83 -1.18 13.49 -0.34
CA GLY A 83 -1.57 14.91 -0.44
C GLY A 83 -0.49 15.87 -0.95
N VAL A 84 0.75 15.44 -1.12
CA VAL A 84 1.86 16.32 -1.55
C VAL A 84 2.14 16.10 -3.04
N LYS A 85 2.27 17.19 -3.81
CA LYS A 85 2.71 17.13 -5.21
C LYS A 85 4.16 16.67 -5.28
N VAL A 86 4.41 15.55 -5.96
CA VAL A 86 5.76 14.96 -6.11
C VAL A 86 6.39 15.24 -7.47
N ASP A 87 5.58 15.46 -8.50
CA ASP A 87 6.06 15.85 -9.84
C ASP A 87 4.92 16.43 -10.69
N GLU A 88 5.27 17.10 -11.79
CA GLU A 88 4.31 17.60 -12.77
C GLU A 88 4.86 17.72 -14.19
N PHE A 89 3.93 17.69 -15.15
CA PHE A 89 4.23 17.88 -16.56
C PHE A 89 3.06 18.51 -17.30
N SER A 90 3.30 19.59 -18.03
CA SER A 90 2.31 20.22 -18.93
C SER A 90 2.59 19.89 -20.39
N GLY A 91 1.53 19.51 -21.12
CA GLY A 91 1.59 19.15 -22.54
C GLY A 91 1.06 17.74 -22.84
N ALA A 92 0.84 17.47 -24.14
CA ALA A 92 0.26 16.22 -24.63
C ALA A 92 1.34 15.25 -25.17
N ASP A 93 2.28 14.85 -24.31
CA ASP A 93 3.35 13.88 -24.65
C ASP A 93 3.16 12.57 -23.88
N GLU A 94 2.77 11.52 -24.60
CA GLU A 94 2.53 10.19 -24.03
C GLU A 94 3.80 9.56 -23.44
N ASN A 95 4.94 9.71 -24.11
CA ASN A 95 6.19 9.08 -23.68
C ASN A 95 6.70 9.71 -22.39
N ARG A 96 6.63 11.03 -22.32
CA ARG A 96 7.02 11.76 -21.10
C ARG A 96 6.11 11.45 -19.92
N LEU A 97 4.80 11.39 -20.15
CA LEU A 97 3.83 10.99 -19.14
C LEU A 97 4.09 9.57 -18.63
N ARG A 98 4.31 8.60 -19.52
CA ARG A 98 4.67 7.22 -19.14
C ARG A 98 5.97 7.17 -18.35
N ALA A 99 7.00 7.92 -18.76
CA ALA A 99 8.26 7.99 -18.05
C ALA A 99 8.07 8.52 -16.62
N LEU A 100 7.28 9.59 -16.46
CA LEU A 100 6.93 10.17 -15.17
C LEU A 100 6.19 9.16 -14.28
N LEU A 101 5.19 8.47 -14.85
CA LEU A 101 4.44 7.42 -14.17
C LEU A 101 5.31 6.22 -13.80
N ARG A 102 6.30 5.85 -14.62
CA ARG A 102 7.25 4.77 -14.26
C ARG A 102 8.20 5.20 -13.15
N GLN A 103 8.68 6.44 -13.21
CA GLN A 103 9.57 7.00 -12.21
C GLN A 103 8.93 7.04 -10.82
N HIS A 104 7.65 7.42 -10.74
CA HIS A 104 6.95 7.63 -9.48
C HIS A 104 5.94 6.55 -9.11
N GLY A 105 5.50 5.75 -10.09
CA GLY A 105 4.45 4.73 -9.95
C GLY A 105 4.94 3.38 -9.47
N ALA A 106 6.20 3.30 -9.03
CA ALA A 106 6.66 2.18 -8.22
C ALA A 106 5.78 2.08 -6.95
N PRO A 107 5.48 0.85 -6.49
CA PRO A 107 4.72 0.66 -5.28
C PRO A 107 5.44 1.31 -4.10
N PRO A 108 4.71 1.90 -3.12
CA PRO A 108 5.32 2.33 -1.89
C PRO A 108 5.90 1.11 -1.17
N THR A 109 7.22 0.97 -1.19
CA THR A 109 7.94 -0.10 -0.47
C THR A 109 7.89 0.11 1.05
N SER A 110 7.34 1.25 1.49
CA SER A 110 7.02 1.56 2.87
C SER A 110 5.54 1.38 3.18
N ILE A 111 5.22 1.02 4.42
CA ILE A 111 3.83 0.95 4.91
C ILE A 111 3.14 2.31 4.70
N PRO A 112 1.96 2.34 4.05
CA PRO A 112 1.12 3.53 3.89
C PRO A 112 0.84 4.30 5.18
N GLN A 113 0.75 5.63 5.10
CA GLN A 113 0.19 6.44 6.19
C GLN A 113 -1.25 6.00 6.50
N ARG A 114 -1.70 6.25 7.73
CA ARG A 114 -3.00 5.85 8.28
C ARG A 114 -3.23 4.33 8.40
N THR A 115 -2.23 3.52 8.05
CA THR A 115 -2.28 2.07 8.29
C THR A 115 -2.30 1.77 9.77
N LYS A 116 -3.26 0.95 10.20
CA LYS A 116 -3.29 0.40 11.56
C LYS A 116 -2.22 -0.67 11.71
N VAL A 117 -1.37 -0.50 12.71
CA VAL A 117 -0.26 -1.40 12.99
C VAL A 117 -0.27 -1.79 14.46
N ARG A 118 0.28 -2.96 14.77
CA ARG A 118 0.58 -3.37 16.14
C ARG A 118 2.08 -3.50 16.30
N VAL A 119 2.58 -3.02 17.44
CA VAL A 119 4.00 -3.04 17.76
C VAL A 119 4.40 -4.42 18.27
N PHE A 120 5.54 -4.95 17.82
CA PHE A 120 6.08 -6.22 18.31
C PHE A 120 7.61 -6.22 18.30
N GLY A 121 8.21 -7.15 19.06
CA GLY A 121 9.64 -7.42 19.02
C GLY A 121 10.56 -6.26 19.45
N LEU A 122 10.03 -5.22 20.11
CA LEU A 122 10.86 -4.16 20.67
C LEU A 122 11.59 -4.68 21.91
N LYS A 123 12.92 -4.78 21.82
CA LYS A 123 13.78 -5.16 22.95
C LYS A 123 14.04 -4.01 23.92
N ALA A 124 14.15 -2.80 23.41
CA ALA A 124 14.48 -1.62 24.21
C ALA A 124 13.31 -1.10 25.05
N ARG A 125 12.07 -1.36 24.61
CA ARG A 125 10.82 -0.98 25.27
C ARG A 125 9.78 -2.09 25.14
N PRO A 126 9.97 -3.22 25.85
CA PRO A 126 9.08 -4.37 25.75
C PRO A 126 7.64 -4.07 26.19
N GLU A 127 7.43 -3.08 27.05
CA GLU A 127 6.13 -2.59 27.53
C GLU A 127 5.24 -2.03 26.41
N VAL A 128 5.82 -1.68 25.26
CA VAL A 128 5.08 -1.18 24.10
C VAL A 128 4.60 -2.32 23.18
N ASN A 129 5.20 -3.52 23.29
CA ASN A 129 4.79 -4.65 22.45
C ASN A 129 3.33 -5.02 22.73
N GLY A 130 2.56 -5.24 21.66
CA GLY A 130 1.13 -5.48 21.72
C GLY A 130 0.27 -4.22 21.62
N ARG A 131 0.82 -3.01 21.78
CA ARG A 131 0.07 -1.76 21.60
C ARG A 131 -0.27 -1.52 20.13
N GLU A 132 -1.49 -1.02 19.90
CA GLU A 132 -1.95 -0.61 18.57
C GLU A 132 -1.55 0.83 18.29
N GLY A 133 -1.32 1.14 17.01
CA GLY A 133 -1.03 2.48 16.56
C GLY A 133 -1.41 2.68 15.10
N VAL A 134 -1.17 3.90 14.64
CA VAL A 134 -1.43 4.32 13.26
C VAL A 134 -0.15 4.92 12.69
N VAL A 135 0.24 4.50 11.50
CA VAL A 135 1.40 5.06 10.80
C VAL A 135 1.11 6.52 10.43
N GLY A 136 1.91 7.45 10.92
CA GLY A 136 1.85 8.87 10.58
C GLY A 136 2.72 9.20 9.37
N SER A 137 3.98 8.80 9.38
CA SER A 137 4.93 9.08 8.29
C SER A 137 6.08 8.06 8.25
N PHE A 138 6.87 8.07 7.17
CA PHE A 138 8.09 7.27 7.01
C PHE A 138 9.28 8.16 6.69
N ASP A 139 10.32 8.10 7.52
CA ASP A 139 11.61 8.73 7.30
C ASP A 139 12.50 7.75 6.53
N ALA A 140 12.64 7.99 5.22
CA ALA A 140 13.44 7.14 4.34
C ALA A 140 14.94 7.18 4.66
N ALA A 141 15.45 8.29 5.19
CA ALA A 141 16.87 8.42 5.55
C ALA A 141 17.22 7.57 6.78
N LYS A 142 16.29 7.45 7.73
CA LYS A 142 16.47 6.65 8.96
C LYS A 142 15.87 5.25 8.87
N GLY A 143 15.06 4.97 7.85
CA GLY A 143 14.30 3.73 7.73
C GLY A 143 13.32 3.52 8.88
N ARG A 144 12.69 4.61 9.37
CA ARG A 144 11.79 4.57 10.55
C ARG A 144 10.42 5.15 10.24
N TYR A 145 9.40 4.51 10.79
CA TYR A 145 8.02 4.98 10.78
C TYR A 145 7.74 5.78 12.04
N ALA A 146 7.14 6.95 11.89
CA ALA A 146 6.49 7.63 13.01
C ALA A 146 5.12 6.99 13.21
N VAL A 147 4.92 6.28 14.32
CA VAL A 147 3.68 5.60 14.65
C VAL A 147 3.06 6.26 15.87
N ALA A 148 1.85 6.80 15.70
CA ALA A 148 1.04 7.31 16.80
C ALA A 148 0.35 6.14 17.49
N LEU A 149 0.74 5.84 18.72
CA LEU A 149 0.14 4.77 19.50
C LEU A 149 -1.22 5.20 20.03
N LYS A 150 -2.21 4.31 19.98
CA LYS A 150 -3.48 4.52 20.67
C LYS A 150 -3.23 4.38 22.17
N GLU A 151 -3.73 5.34 22.93
CA GLU A 151 -3.69 5.27 24.39
C GLU A 151 -4.98 4.74 24.99
N SER A 152 -4.86 4.30 26.24
CA SER A 152 -5.96 4.02 27.14
C SER A 152 -6.55 5.34 27.61
N ALA A 153 -7.73 5.71 27.09
CA ALA A 153 -8.70 6.74 27.51
C ALA A 153 -8.23 8.16 27.94
N ASP A 154 -7.12 8.36 28.67
CA ASP A 154 -6.83 9.58 29.45
C ASP A 154 -5.41 10.17 29.27
N ALA A 155 -4.70 9.92 28.17
CA ALA A 155 -3.38 10.52 27.92
C ALA A 155 -3.26 11.14 26.49
N ALA A 156 -2.13 11.79 26.22
CA ALA A 156 -1.78 12.33 24.90
C ALA A 156 -1.03 11.31 24.02
N ALA A 157 -1.54 11.05 22.81
CA ALA A 157 -1.02 10.06 21.86
C ALA A 157 0.52 10.07 21.69
N GLU A 158 1.20 9.09 22.30
CA GLU A 158 2.64 8.89 22.17
C GLU A 158 3.00 8.52 20.72
N THR A 159 3.92 9.27 20.10
CA THR A 159 4.45 8.94 18.77
C THR A 159 5.84 8.32 18.89
N LEU A 160 6.03 7.14 18.32
CA LEU A 160 7.31 6.42 18.33
C LEU A 160 7.92 6.27 16.94
N ALA A 161 9.24 6.37 16.87
CA ALA A 161 10.02 6.10 15.66
C ALA A 161 10.44 4.62 15.61
N LEU A 162 9.69 3.80 14.87
CA LEU A 162 9.78 2.33 14.84
C LEU A 162 10.34 1.82 13.51
N LYS A 163 11.07 0.69 13.53
CA LYS A 163 11.49 0.00 12.30
C LYS A 163 10.34 -0.82 11.73
N ARG A 164 10.42 -1.14 10.43
CA ARG A 164 9.48 -2.07 9.78
C ARG A 164 9.36 -3.41 10.53
N ASP A 165 10.48 -3.92 11.03
CA ASP A 165 10.56 -5.17 11.77
C ASP A 165 9.90 -5.16 13.14
N ASN A 166 9.43 -3.99 13.59
CA ASN A 166 8.68 -3.86 14.84
C ASN A 166 7.19 -3.61 14.60
N LEU A 167 6.71 -3.72 13.35
CA LEU A 167 5.33 -3.43 12.98
C LEU A 167 4.70 -4.60 12.23
N VAL A 168 3.52 -5.01 12.69
CA VAL A 168 2.60 -5.89 11.95
C VAL A 168 1.41 -5.06 11.52
N GLN A 169 1.05 -5.10 10.24
CA GLN A 169 -0.16 -4.44 9.76
C GLN A 169 -1.42 -5.20 10.20
N GLN A 170 -2.41 -4.48 10.74
CA GLN A 170 -3.69 -5.07 11.15
C GLN A 170 -4.63 -5.15 9.95
N LEU A 171 -4.38 -6.13 9.09
CA LEU A 171 -5.08 -6.31 7.82
C LEU A 171 -6.11 -7.45 7.93
N PRO A 172 -7.27 -7.32 7.27
CA PRO A 172 -8.12 -8.47 7.01
C PRO A 172 -7.41 -9.40 6.02
N VAL A 173 -7.37 -10.68 6.34
CA VAL A 173 -6.71 -11.73 5.58
C VAL A 173 -7.63 -12.93 5.45
N GLU A 174 -7.37 -13.75 4.43
CA GLU A 174 -8.05 -15.03 4.26
C GLU A 174 -7.13 -16.16 4.71
N ILE A 175 -7.68 -17.10 5.46
CA ILE A 175 -6.96 -18.32 5.85
C ILE A 175 -7.12 -19.34 4.73
N ARG A 176 -5.98 -19.75 4.16
CA ARG A 176 -5.90 -20.71 3.06
C ARG A 176 -5.03 -21.87 3.49
N MET A 177 -5.53 -23.09 3.39
CA MET A 177 -4.77 -24.28 3.76
C MET A 177 -3.54 -24.42 2.85
N PRO A 178 -2.38 -24.84 3.36
CA PRO A 178 -1.28 -25.29 2.52
C PRO A 178 -1.73 -26.54 1.75
N GLN A 179 -1.33 -26.66 0.47
CA GLN A 179 -1.61 -27.87 -0.30
C GLN A 179 -0.91 -29.07 0.39
N GLY A 180 -1.69 -29.95 1.01
CA GLY A 180 -1.21 -31.19 1.64
C GLY A 180 -0.86 -31.12 3.14
N GLY A 181 -1.31 -30.11 3.89
CA GLY A 181 -1.12 -30.02 5.35
C GLY A 181 -2.40 -30.16 6.17
N GLU A 182 -2.27 -30.48 7.46
CA GLU A 182 -3.37 -30.44 8.43
C GLU A 182 -3.77 -28.99 8.75
N ALA A 183 -5.06 -28.80 9.03
CA ALA A 183 -5.58 -27.50 9.46
C ALA A 183 -4.94 -27.13 10.81
N PRO A 184 -4.47 -25.88 11.00
CA PRO A 184 -4.13 -25.41 12.34
C PRO A 184 -5.36 -25.52 13.23
N GLU A 185 -5.15 -25.95 14.47
CA GLU A 185 -6.22 -26.31 15.39
C GLU A 185 -7.26 -25.18 15.53
N GLY A 186 -8.53 -25.47 15.20
CA GLY A 186 -9.64 -24.51 15.33
C GLY A 186 -9.88 -23.55 14.16
N LEU A 187 -9.21 -23.74 13.01
CA LEU A 187 -9.40 -22.97 11.77
C LEU A 187 -10.09 -23.77 10.66
N ALA A 188 -11.08 -23.17 10.00
CA ALA A 188 -11.65 -23.69 8.76
C ALA A 188 -10.99 -23.05 7.52
N ALA A 189 -11.03 -23.75 6.40
CA ALA A 189 -10.57 -23.21 5.12
C ALA A 189 -11.49 -22.04 4.70
N ALA A 190 -10.89 -20.93 4.24
CA ALA A 190 -11.57 -19.69 3.86
C ALA A 190 -12.14 -18.84 5.01
N ASP A 191 -11.75 -19.10 6.26
CA ASP A 191 -12.02 -18.16 7.36
C ASP A 191 -11.38 -16.80 7.08
N ARG A 192 -12.11 -15.72 7.39
CA ARG A 192 -11.56 -14.37 7.39
C ARG A 192 -11.01 -14.05 8.77
N ALA A 193 -9.84 -13.45 8.82
CA ALA A 193 -9.21 -13.07 10.07
C ALA A 193 -8.58 -11.70 9.99
N VAL A 194 -8.35 -11.05 11.13
CA VAL A 194 -7.55 -9.82 11.22
C VAL A 194 -6.25 -10.15 11.92
N LEU A 195 -5.12 -9.82 11.30
CA LEU A 195 -3.80 -10.00 11.89
C LEU A 195 -3.65 -9.14 13.15
N ARG A 196 -3.13 -9.76 14.23
CA ARG A 196 -2.89 -9.10 15.51
C ARG A 196 -1.41 -8.98 15.79
N SER A 197 -0.70 -10.08 16.01
CA SER A 197 0.74 -10.08 16.26
C SER A 197 1.46 -11.12 15.41
N PHE A 198 2.78 -11.08 15.48
CA PHE A 198 3.66 -11.99 14.78
C PHE A 198 4.70 -12.53 15.77
N ASP A 199 4.85 -13.85 15.77
CA ASP A 199 5.93 -14.55 16.45
C ASP A 199 7.05 -14.84 15.44
N ALA A 200 8.21 -14.24 15.68
CA ALA A 200 9.36 -14.36 14.80
C ALA A 200 10.10 -15.69 14.93
N GLU A 201 9.99 -16.37 16.08
CA GLU A 201 10.62 -17.67 16.32
C GLU A 201 9.78 -18.79 15.71
N ALA A 202 8.47 -18.75 15.92
CA ALA A 202 7.54 -19.75 15.39
C ALA A 202 7.15 -19.51 13.93
N LEU A 203 7.48 -18.33 13.36
CA LEU A 203 7.01 -17.89 12.05
C LEU A 203 5.49 -18.09 11.93
N SER A 204 4.77 -17.44 12.85
CA SER A 204 3.31 -17.55 12.93
C SER A 204 2.67 -16.23 13.35
N TYR A 205 1.41 -16.06 12.99
CA TYR A 205 0.57 -14.94 13.37
C TYR A 205 -0.40 -15.33 14.48
N SER A 206 -0.75 -14.36 15.31
CA SER A 206 -2.01 -14.39 16.04
C SER A 206 -3.04 -13.58 15.27
N CYS A 207 -4.25 -14.11 15.18
CA CYS A 207 -5.32 -13.57 14.37
C CYS A 207 -6.62 -13.50 15.18
N THR A 208 -7.51 -12.58 14.83
CA THR A 208 -8.90 -12.60 15.29
C THR A 208 -9.80 -13.02 14.15
N LEU A 209 -10.49 -14.15 14.29
CA LEU A 209 -11.43 -14.66 13.30
C LEU A 209 -12.67 -13.77 13.21
N GLN A 210 -13.23 -13.71 12.00
CA GLN A 210 -14.46 -12.99 11.71
C GLN A 210 -15.49 -13.95 11.10
N PRO A 211 -16.78 -13.82 11.47
CA PRO A 211 -17.37 -12.76 12.31
C PRO A 211 -17.39 -13.06 13.82
N ASP A 212 -16.99 -14.26 14.25
CA ASP A 212 -17.15 -14.76 15.62
C ASP A 212 -16.22 -14.13 16.66
N GLY A 213 -15.16 -13.44 16.24
CA GLY A 213 -14.23 -12.75 17.13
C GLY A 213 -13.30 -13.68 17.91
N ARG A 214 -13.28 -14.98 17.59
CA ARG A 214 -12.39 -15.94 18.28
C ARG A 214 -10.93 -15.62 17.99
N ALA A 215 -10.07 -15.79 18.99
CA ALA A 215 -8.63 -15.71 18.80
C ALA A 215 -8.12 -17.02 18.17
N ALA A 216 -7.28 -16.91 17.16
CA ALA A 216 -6.52 -18.00 16.58
C ALA A 216 -5.03 -17.68 16.78
N GLU A 217 -4.36 -18.49 17.60
CA GLU A 217 -2.94 -18.35 17.88
C GLU A 217 -2.12 -19.28 16.97
N ALA A 218 -0.85 -18.97 16.79
CA ALA A 218 0.11 -19.81 16.06
C ALA A 218 -0.29 -20.15 14.60
N VAL A 219 -0.96 -19.24 13.89
CA VAL A 219 -1.32 -19.43 12.48
C VAL A 219 -0.08 -19.30 11.59
N PRO A 220 0.37 -20.35 10.87
CA PRO A 220 1.59 -20.27 10.06
C PRO A 220 1.49 -19.21 8.95
N LEU A 221 2.58 -18.51 8.59
CA LEU A 221 2.55 -17.55 7.46
C LEU A 221 2.05 -18.20 6.17
N GLY A 222 2.46 -19.46 5.95
CA GLY A 222 2.05 -20.23 4.79
C GLY A 222 0.54 -20.39 4.67
N SER A 223 -0.20 -20.26 5.77
CA SER A 223 -1.66 -20.41 5.80
C SER A 223 -2.41 -19.07 5.65
N VAL A 224 -1.69 -17.95 5.56
CA VAL A 224 -2.29 -16.61 5.47
C VAL A 224 -2.15 -16.08 4.05
N LEU A 225 -3.29 -15.71 3.46
CA LEU A 225 -3.35 -14.99 2.20
C LEU A 225 -3.43 -13.48 2.47
N LEU A 226 -2.36 -12.77 2.10
CA LEU A 226 -2.25 -11.33 2.20
C LEU A 226 -2.92 -10.68 0.99
N PRO A 227 -3.74 -9.63 1.20
CA PRO A 227 -4.37 -8.92 0.10
C PRO A 227 -3.33 -8.18 -0.75
N THR A 228 -3.63 -8.00 -2.04
CA THR A 228 -2.86 -7.14 -2.94
C THR A 228 -2.74 -5.72 -2.36
N GLY A 229 -1.57 -5.10 -2.51
CA GLY A 229 -1.22 -3.82 -1.91
C GLY A 229 -0.59 -3.93 -0.52
N THR A 230 -0.56 -5.12 0.09
CA THR A 230 0.12 -5.33 1.39
C THR A 230 1.62 -5.10 1.26
N THR A 231 2.18 -4.21 2.07
CA THR A 231 3.63 -4.02 2.18
C THR A 231 4.23 -5.08 3.10
N GLY A 232 4.82 -6.14 2.57
CA GLY A 232 5.45 -7.21 3.32
C GLY A 232 6.97 -7.12 3.42
N ALA A 233 7.56 -7.72 4.46
CA ALA A 233 8.99 -7.98 4.55
C ALA A 233 9.29 -9.39 4.03
N VAL A 234 10.27 -9.50 3.14
CA VAL A 234 10.73 -10.78 2.59
C VAL A 234 11.53 -11.53 3.64
N ILE A 235 11.21 -12.81 3.85
CA ILE A 235 11.90 -13.65 4.85
C ILE A 235 12.10 -15.07 4.35
N GLY A 236 13.10 -15.77 4.91
CA GLY A 236 13.26 -17.23 4.74
C GLY A 236 13.64 -17.68 3.32
N LEU A 237 14.13 -16.78 2.45
CA LEU A 237 14.67 -17.18 1.15
C LEU A 237 16.05 -17.82 1.32
N GLN A 238 16.22 -19.02 0.77
CA GLN A 238 17.50 -19.74 0.77
C GLN A 238 18.31 -19.43 -0.50
N GLY A 239 17.68 -19.44 -1.67
CA GLY A 239 18.36 -19.22 -2.96
C GLY A 239 18.55 -17.76 -3.35
N ALA A 240 17.98 -16.82 -2.60
CA ALA A 240 18.06 -15.39 -2.85
C ALA A 240 18.04 -14.61 -1.51
N ALA A 241 18.91 -15.05 -0.59
CA ALA A 241 18.94 -14.59 0.80
C ALA A 241 19.27 -13.09 0.93
N GLU A 242 19.90 -12.49 -0.07
CA GLU A 242 20.18 -11.06 -0.20
C GLU A 242 18.93 -10.18 -0.26
N HIS A 243 17.75 -10.78 -0.49
CA HIS A 243 16.47 -10.08 -0.43
C HIS A 243 15.76 -10.21 0.91
N ASN A 244 16.21 -11.09 1.81
CA ASN A 244 15.63 -11.19 3.15
C ASN A 244 15.80 -9.86 3.91
N GLY A 245 14.75 -9.43 4.61
CA GLY A 245 14.68 -8.15 5.30
C GLY A 245 14.29 -6.95 4.41
N LYS A 246 14.30 -7.10 3.09
CA LYS A 246 13.78 -6.06 2.19
C LYS A 246 12.26 -5.99 2.30
N SER A 247 11.74 -4.77 2.24
CA SER A 247 10.30 -4.52 2.15
C SER A 247 9.86 -4.52 0.69
N GLY A 248 8.70 -5.10 0.41
CA GLY A 248 8.08 -5.10 -0.90
C GLY A 248 6.57 -5.09 -0.80
N VAL A 249 5.90 -4.86 -1.91
CA VAL A 249 4.43 -4.82 -1.97
C VAL A 249 3.92 -6.01 -2.77
N VAL A 250 2.91 -6.70 -2.23
CA VAL A 250 2.16 -7.72 -2.96
C VAL A 250 1.44 -7.05 -4.12
N THR A 251 1.80 -7.41 -5.34
CA THR A 251 1.21 -6.85 -6.56
C THR A 251 0.13 -7.76 -7.13
N ASP A 252 0.32 -9.06 -6.96
CA ASP A 252 -0.59 -10.08 -7.45
C ASP A 252 -0.39 -11.39 -6.68
N TYR A 253 -1.35 -12.29 -6.79
CA TYR A 253 -1.27 -13.65 -6.26
C TYR A 253 -1.69 -14.67 -7.32
N ASP A 254 -0.78 -15.57 -7.65
CA ASP A 254 -1.00 -16.64 -8.60
C ASP A 254 -1.51 -17.89 -7.86
N GLU A 255 -2.81 -18.16 -7.99
CA GLU A 255 -3.47 -19.32 -7.37
C GLU A 255 -2.95 -20.65 -7.90
N ALA A 256 -2.52 -20.72 -9.17
CA ALA A 256 -2.07 -21.97 -9.78
C ALA A 256 -0.71 -22.41 -9.22
N SER A 257 0.18 -21.45 -8.93
CA SER A 257 1.51 -21.74 -8.39
C SER A 257 1.66 -21.52 -6.88
N ASP A 258 0.62 -21.02 -6.20
CA ASP A 258 0.64 -20.68 -4.77
C ASP A 258 1.80 -19.71 -4.44
N ARG A 259 1.87 -18.61 -5.21
CA ARG A 259 2.95 -17.61 -5.12
C ARG A 259 2.42 -16.19 -5.19
N TYR A 260 2.98 -15.32 -4.35
CA TYR A 260 2.87 -13.87 -4.51
C TYR A 260 3.81 -13.39 -5.61
N LEU A 261 3.35 -12.41 -6.38
CA LEU A 261 4.23 -11.49 -7.08
C LEU A 261 4.46 -10.29 -6.16
N VAL A 262 5.72 -10.05 -5.78
CA VAL A 262 6.09 -8.98 -4.85
C VAL A 262 7.10 -8.05 -5.50
N THR A 263 6.79 -6.77 -5.54
CA THR A 263 7.72 -5.75 -6.04
C THR A 263 8.53 -5.19 -4.89
N ILE A 264 9.85 -5.32 -4.95
CA ILE A 264 10.81 -4.84 -3.94
C ILE A 264 11.29 -3.43 -4.26
N ASP A 265 11.47 -3.11 -5.54
CA ASP A 265 11.78 -1.79 -6.07
C ASP A 265 11.31 -1.67 -7.53
N ALA A 266 11.50 -0.51 -8.16
CA ALA A 266 11.03 -0.24 -9.52
C ALA A 266 11.57 -1.22 -10.58
N SER A 267 12.68 -1.91 -10.30
CA SER A 267 13.35 -2.83 -11.22
C SER A 267 13.24 -4.31 -10.82
N LEU A 268 12.77 -4.60 -9.60
CA LEU A 268 12.85 -5.94 -9.03
C LEU A 268 11.48 -6.44 -8.55
N GLN A 269 11.05 -7.53 -9.17
CA GLN A 269 9.92 -8.35 -8.74
C GLN A 269 10.39 -9.76 -8.36
N LEU A 270 9.85 -10.28 -7.27
CA LEU A 270 10.12 -11.62 -6.78
C LEU A 270 8.84 -12.44 -6.75
N ARG A 271 8.94 -13.72 -7.13
CA ARG A 271 7.87 -14.70 -6.93
C ARG A 271 8.11 -15.42 -5.62
N LEU A 272 7.28 -15.15 -4.61
CA LEU A 272 7.49 -15.61 -3.23
C LEU A 272 6.43 -16.60 -2.80
N LYS A 273 6.79 -17.61 -1.99
CA LYS A 273 5.79 -18.46 -1.30
C LYS A 273 5.06 -17.62 -0.25
N ARG A 274 3.87 -18.06 0.14
CA ARG A 274 3.14 -17.44 1.27
C ARG A 274 3.97 -17.40 2.56
N ALA A 275 4.75 -18.45 2.81
CA ALA A 275 5.66 -18.56 3.95
C ALA A 275 6.88 -17.60 3.90
N ASN A 276 7.14 -16.93 2.77
CA ASN A 276 8.31 -16.07 2.57
C ASN A 276 8.01 -14.57 2.63
N LEU A 277 6.79 -14.19 3.02
CA LEU A 277 6.38 -12.79 3.08
C LEU A 277 5.62 -12.51 4.37
N ARG A 278 6.13 -11.57 5.18
CA ARG A 278 5.51 -11.13 6.44
C ARG A 278 4.84 -9.77 6.29
N ALA A 279 3.58 -9.62 6.71
CA ALA A 279 2.86 -8.33 6.73
C ALA A 279 3.44 -7.29 7.69
#